data_AF-A0A9P7WRZ3-F1
#
_entry.id   AF-A0A9P7WRZ3-F1
#
_cell.length_a   1.000
_cell.length_b   1.000
_cell.length_c   1.000
_cell.angle_alpha   90.00
_cell.angle_beta   90.00
_cell.angle_gamma   90.00
#
_symmetry.space_group_name_H-M   'P 1'
#
loop_
_entity.id
_entity.type
_entity.pdbx_description
1 polymer ?
#
loop_
_entity_poly.entity_id
_entity_poly.type
_entity_poly.pdbx_seq_one_letter_code
_entity_poly.pdbx_strand_id
1 'polypeptide(L)'
;MMDMDDGYVLWTTIAKALGKTKGDIRRMIGADPEVQTRARTTVGGYLKTQGIWIPRDSAEVLARIIAWPIRHELIPLFGPTFPDMCLDPSHPDYDSIGKPHQRKPRATGAAVIASETVGVQRRNSRSSAELRKGHRCGGDLVLENNHLTSERPLEDT
;
A
#
# COMPACT_ATOMS: atom_id res chain seq x y z
N MET A 1 -17.61 -8.12 -12.54
CA MET A 1 -19.00 -7.73 -12.21
C MET A 1 -19.07 -6.21 -12.24
N MET A 2 -20.17 -5.67 -12.78
CA MET A 2 -20.43 -4.23 -12.83
C MET A 2 -21.71 -3.94 -12.04
N ASP A 3 -21.72 -2.84 -11.31
CA ASP A 3 -22.87 -2.31 -10.62
C ASP A 3 -23.73 -1.51 -11.61
N MET A 4 -25.02 -1.81 -11.69
CA MET A 4 -25.93 -1.18 -12.65
C MET A 4 -26.38 0.21 -12.18
N ASP A 5 -26.33 0.48 -10.88
CA ASP A 5 -26.82 1.74 -10.30
C ASP A 5 -25.73 2.83 -10.41
N ASP A 6 -24.50 2.50 -10.02
CA ASP A 6 -23.40 3.46 -9.94
C ASP A 6 -22.36 3.33 -11.08
N GLY A 7 -22.43 2.25 -11.87
CA GLY A 7 -21.43 1.95 -12.91
C GLY A 7 -20.07 1.49 -12.37
N TYR A 8 -19.99 1.10 -11.09
CA TYR A 8 -18.75 0.63 -10.48
C TYR A 8 -18.39 -0.78 -10.93
N VAL A 9 -17.10 -1.04 -11.10
CA VAL A 9 -16.57 -2.33 -11.53
C VAL A 9 -15.84 -2.99 -10.37
N LEU A 10 -16.12 -4.28 -10.15
CA LEU A 10 -15.40 -5.11 -9.18
C LEU A 10 -13.98 -5.43 -9.67
N TRP A 11 -13.05 -4.52 -9.40
CA TRP A 11 -11.66 -4.59 -9.84
C TRP A 11 -10.93 -5.85 -9.39
N THR A 12 -11.20 -6.32 -8.17
CA THR A 12 -10.54 -7.51 -7.62
C THR A 12 -10.77 -8.75 -8.48
N THR A 13 -11.91 -8.87 -9.15
CA THR A 13 -12.16 -10.04 -10.03
C THR A 13 -11.28 -10.01 -11.26
N ILE A 14 -11.12 -8.84 -11.89
CA ILE A 14 -10.24 -8.65 -13.05
C ILE A 14 -8.79 -8.90 -12.65
N ALA A 15 -8.33 -8.29 -11.57
CA ALA A 15 -6.96 -8.44 -11.10
C ALA A 15 -6.63 -9.89 -10.68
N LYS A 16 -7.59 -10.62 -10.09
CA LYS A 16 -7.43 -12.05 -9.78
C LYS A 16 -7.38 -12.92 -11.04
N ALA A 17 -8.16 -12.61 -12.07
CA ALA A 17 -8.09 -13.32 -13.35
C ALA A 17 -6.69 -13.17 -13.99
N LEU A 18 -6.03 -12.04 -13.76
CA LEU A 18 -4.64 -11.78 -14.17
C LEU A 18 -3.58 -12.41 -13.25
N GLY A 19 -3.96 -13.14 -12.21
CA GLY A 19 -3.03 -13.76 -11.26
C GLY A 19 -2.36 -12.78 -10.29
N LYS A 20 -2.90 -11.57 -10.12
CA LYS A 20 -2.32 -10.56 -9.20
C LYS A 20 -2.59 -10.91 -7.75
N THR A 21 -1.60 -10.70 -6.89
CA THR A 21 -1.76 -10.96 -5.45
C THR A 21 -2.57 -9.85 -4.77
N LYS A 22 -3.09 -10.12 -3.58
CA LYS A 22 -3.79 -9.10 -2.77
C LYS A 22 -2.93 -7.85 -2.49
N GLY A 23 -1.62 -8.04 -2.34
CA GLY A 23 -0.66 -6.95 -2.14
C GLY A 23 -0.54 -6.07 -3.39
N ASP A 24 -0.43 -6.69 -4.56
CA ASP A 24 -0.35 -5.96 -5.84
C ASP A 24 -1.64 -5.21 -6.13
N ILE A 25 -2.79 -5.84 -5.84
CA ILE A 25 -4.10 -5.18 -5.99
C ILE A 25 -4.16 -3.89 -5.17
N ARG A 26 -3.79 -3.95 -3.88
CA ARG A 26 -3.76 -2.76 -3.03
C ARG A 26 -2.76 -1.72 -3.51
N ARG A 27 -1.60 -2.15 -4.01
CA ARG A 27 -0.58 -1.24 -4.57
C ARG A 27 -1.08 -0.54 -5.81
N MET A 28 -1.73 -1.26 -6.72
CA MET A 28 -2.27 -0.70 -7.95
C MET A 28 -3.34 0.37 -7.67
N ILE A 29 -4.23 0.11 -6.71
CA ILE A 29 -5.22 1.11 -6.29
C ILE A 29 -4.57 2.29 -5.56
N GLY A 30 -3.54 2.05 -4.76
CA GLY A 30 -2.80 3.10 -4.05
C GLY A 30 -1.78 3.86 -4.90
N ALA A 31 -1.57 3.48 -6.16
CA ALA A 31 -0.67 4.19 -7.06
C ALA A 31 -1.28 5.51 -7.55
N ASP A 32 -2.60 5.56 -7.66
CA ASP A 32 -3.36 6.74 -8.04
C ASP A 32 -4.28 7.17 -6.88
N PRO A 33 -4.02 8.35 -6.25
CA PRO A 33 -4.82 8.82 -5.13
C PRO A 33 -6.28 9.15 -5.53
N GLU A 34 -6.54 9.49 -6.79
CA GLU A 34 -7.90 9.75 -7.27
C GLU A 34 -8.72 8.46 -7.28
N VAL A 35 -8.13 7.38 -7.83
CA VAL A 35 -8.74 6.05 -7.84
C VAL A 35 -8.93 5.55 -6.42
N GLN A 36 -7.95 5.75 -5.54
CA GLN A 36 -8.05 5.34 -4.14
C GLN A 36 -9.20 6.04 -3.41
N THR A 37 -9.39 7.34 -3.62
CA THR A 37 -10.44 8.13 -2.98
C THR A 37 -11.83 7.69 -3.42
N ARG A 38 -11.98 7.35 -4.71
CA ARG A 38 -13.25 6.89 -5.29
C ARG A 38 -13.49 5.40 -5.09
N ALA A 39 -12.48 4.62 -4.71
CA ALA A 39 -12.62 3.18 -4.53
C ALA A 39 -13.45 2.84 -3.29
N ARG A 40 -14.46 1.97 -3.45
CA ARG A 40 -15.22 1.39 -2.34
C ARG A 40 -14.75 -0.04 -2.07
N THR A 41 -14.57 -0.39 -0.79
CA THR A 41 -14.23 -1.76 -0.39
C THR A 41 -15.42 -2.41 0.29
N THR A 42 -15.94 -3.48 -0.29
CA THR A 42 -17.06 -4.24 0.29
C THR A 42 -16.52 -5.42 1.09
N VAL A 43 -16.87 -5.47 2.37
CA VAL A 43 -16.51 -6.54 3.30
C VAL A 43 -17.78 -7.17 3.87
N GLY A 44 -17.83 -8.49 4.00
CA GLY A 44 -19.02 -9.22 4.48
C GLY A 44 -20.06 -9.49 3.37
N GLY A 45 -21.16 -10.16 3.72
CA GLY A 45 -22.22 -10.51 2.77
C GLY A 45 -21.82 -11.54 1.71
N TYR A 46 -22.38 -11.45 0.51
CA TYR A 46 -22.19 -12.43 -0.57
C TYR A 46 -20.76 -12.44 -1.11
N LEU A 47 -20.09 -13.60 -1.08
CA LEU A 47 -18.66 -13.71 -1.38
C LEU A 47 -18.27 -13.20 -2.79
N LYS A 48 -19.17 -13.28 -3.77
CA LYS A 48 -18.87 -12.86 -5.16
C LYS A 48 -18.84 -11.34 -5.35
N THR A 49 -19.47 -10.57 -4.46
CA THR A 49 -19.47 -9.10 -4.51
C THR A 49 -18.33 -8.49 -3.69
N GLN A 50 -17.63 -9.32 -2.90
CA GLN A 50 -16.58 -8.84 -2.02
C GLN A 50 -15.32 -8.42 -2.79
N GLY A 51 -14.74 -7.31 -2.34
CA GLY A 51 -13.51 -6.78 -2.90
C GLY A 51 -13.52 -5.26 -3.06
N ILE A 52 -12.61 -4.80 -3.90
CA ILE A 52 -12.47 -3.38 -4.23
C ILE A 52 -13.25 -3.13 -5.51
N TRP A 53 -14.14 -2.16 -5.43
CA TRP A 53 -14.88 -1.64 -6.56
C TRP A 53 -14.36 -0.25 -6.89
N ILE A 54 -14.18 0.02 -8.17
CA ILE A 54 -13.69 1.31 -8.67
C ILE A 54 -14.58 1.79 -9.82
N PRO A 55 -14.59 3.11 -10.13
CA PRO A 55 -15.30 3.63 -11.28
C PRO A 55 -14.87 2.94 -12.57
N ARG A 56 -15.81 2.77 -13.52
CA ARG A 56 -15.55 2.15 -14.84
C ARG A 56 -14.36 2.79 -15.55
N ASP A 57 -14.29 4.11 -15.56
CA ASP A 57 -13.23 4.85 -16.28
C ASP A 57 -11.84 4.55 -15.70
N SER A 58 -11.73 4.55 -14.37
CA SER A 58 -10.50 4.16 -13.67
C SER A 58 -10.13 2.70 -13.92
N ALA A 59 -11.12 1.80 -13.95
CA ALA A 59 -10.91 0.39 -14.26
C ALA A 59 -10.39 0.20 -15.68
N GLU A 60 -10.93 0.95 -16.66
CA GLU A 60 -10.50 0.90 -18.05
C GLU A 60 -9.04 1.35 -18.18
N VAL A 61 -8.67 2.48 -17.57
CA VAL A 61 -7.30 2.99 -17.58
C VAL A 61 -6.32 1.96 -17.03
N LEU A 62 -6.61 1.38 -15.85
CA LEU A 62 -5.76 0.38 -15.24
C LEU A 62 -5.72 -0.92 -16.07
N ALA A 63 -6.86 -1.37 -16.59
CA ALA A 63 -6.95 -2.59 -17.37
C ALA A 63 -6.15 -2.51 -18.69
N ARG A 64 -6.09 -1.34 -19.35
CA ARG A 64 -5.24 -1.16 -20.54
C ARG A 64 -3.77 -1.48 -20.27
N ILE A 65 -3.29 -1.24 -19.05
CA ILE A 65 -1.86 -1.38 -18.71
C ILE A 65 -1.50 -2.81 -18.32
N ILE A 66 -2.45 -3.59 -17.79
CA ILE A 66 -2.16 -4.92 -17.20
C ILE A 66 -2.92 -6.07 -17.86
N ALA A 67 -4.02 -5.80 -18.58
CA ALA A 67 -5.00 -6.81 -18.96
C ALA A 67 -4.81 -7.35 -20.38
N TRP A 68 -3.62 -7.21 -20.98
CA TRP A 68 -3.30 -7.79 -22.29
C TRP A 68 -3.75 -9.24 -22.47
N PRO A 69 -3.50 -10.19 -21.54
CA PRO A 69 -3.86 -11.60 -21.77
C PRO A 69 -5.37 -11.86 -21.82
N ILE A 70 -6.19 -11.05 -21.13
CA ILE A 70 -7.65 -11.24 -21.05
C ILE A 70 -8.43 -10.13 -21.78
N ARG A 71 -7.75 -9.32 -22.59
CA ARG A 71 -8.32 -8.09 -23.19
C ARG A 71 -9.62 -8.34 -23.97
N HIS A 72 -9.73 -9.48 -24.64
CA HIS A 72 -10.93 -9.87 -25.38
C HIS A 72 -12.10 -10.27 -24.46
N GLU A 73 -11.82 -10.78 -23.27
CA GLU A 73 -12.85 -11.13 -22.28
C GLU A 73 -13.46 -9.89 -21.62
N LEU A 74 -12.77 -8.76 -21.67
CA LEU A 74 -13.21 -7.50 -21.08
C LEU A 74 -14.03 -6.63 -22.05
N ILE A 75 -14.23 -7.09 -23.30
CA ILE A 75 -15.08 -6.40 -24.30
C ILE A 75 -16.50 -6.12 -23.78
N PRO A 76 -17.22 -7.04 -23.10
CA PRO A 76 -18.56 -6.75 -22.58
C PRO A 76 -18.60 -5.66 -21.52
N LEU A 77 -17.45 -5.36 -20.89
CA LEU A 77 -17.33 -4.36 -19.83
C LEU A 77 -16.89 -3.01 -20.38
N PHE A 78 -15.85 -2.99 -21.21
CA PHE A 78 -15.21 -1.77 -21.68
C PHE A 78 -15.60 -1.36 -23.12
N GLY A 79 -16.08 -2.31 -23.93
CA GLY A 79 -16.50 -2.09 -25.30
C GLY A 79 -15.59 -2.79 -26.32
N PRO A 80 -15.98 -2.79 -27.61
CA PRO A 80 -15.30 -3.54 -28.67
C PRO A 80 -13.91 -2.98 -29.02
N THR A 81 -13.66 -1.70 -28.75
CA THR A 81 -12.37 -1.03 -29.01
C THR A 81 -11.32 -1.27 -27.91
N PHE A 82 -11.73 -1.84 -26.77
CA PHE A 82 -10.85 -2.03 -25.62
C PHE A 82 -9.59 -2.86 -25.92
N PRO A 83 -9.64 -3.99 -26.64
CA PRO A 83 -8.45 -4.78 -26.94
C PRO A 83 -7.34 -4.01 -27.65
N ASP A 84 -7.72 -3.07 -28.52
CA ASP A 84 -6.79 -2.27 -29.32
C ASP A 84 -6.13 -1.15 -28.49
N MET A 85 -6.73 -0.78 -27.36
CA MET A 85 -6.20 0.22 -26.43
C MET A 85 -5.26 -0.37 -25.37
N CYS A 86 -5.15 -1.70 -25.27
CA CYS A 86 -4.27 -2.33 -24.30
C CYS A 86 -2.79 -2.20 -24.70
N LEU A 87 -1.92 -2.07 -23.70
CA LEU A 87 -0.48 -2.07 -23.90
C LEU A 87 0.03 -3.49 -24.18
N ASP A 88 0.84 -3.62 -25.22
CA ASP A 88 1.55 -4.85 -25.54
C ASP A 88 2.58 -5.20 -24.44
N PRO A 89 2.80 -6.49 -24.12
CA PRO A 89 3.77 -6.92 -23.11
C PRO A 89 5.22 -6.48 -23.39
N SER A 90 5.53 -6.11 -24.64
CA SER A 90 6.84 -5.58 -25.04
C SER A 90 7.03 -4.12 -24.61
N HIS A 91 5.95 -3.40 -24.27
CA HIS A 91 6.00 -2.01 -23.86
C HIS A 91 6.59 -1.88 -22.44
N PRO A 92 7.50 -0.93 -22.18
CA PRO A 92 8.15 -0.77 -20.87
C PRO A 92 7.15 -0.51 -19.73
N ASP A 93 6.06 0.20 -20.03
CA ASP A 93 5.03 0.54 -19.05
C ASP A 93 4.06 -0.61 -18.76
N TYR A 94 4.11 -1.71 -19.52
CA TYR A 94 3.30 -2.88 -19.27
C TYR A 94 3.55 -3.42 -17.85
N ASP A 95 2.47 -3.57 -17.10
CA ASP A 95 2.49 -4.02 -15.71
C ASP A 95 3.39 -3.19 -14.76
N SER A 96 3.68 -1.93 -15.11
CA SER A 96 4.52 -1.04 -14.31
C SER A 96 3.90 -0.68 -12.95
N ILE A 97 2.57 -0.56 -12.90
CA ILE A 97 1.80 -0.12 -11.71
C ILE A 97 1.85 -1.16 -10.58
N GLY A 98 1.94 -2.46 -10.92
CA GLY A 98 1.97 -3.54 -9.94
C GLY A 98 3.36 -3.84 -9.37
N LYS A 99 4.44 -3.38 -10.03
CA LYS A 99 5.81 -3.75 -9.65
C LYS A 99 6.18 -3.08 -8.32
N PRO A 100 6.66 -3.84 -7.32
CA PRO A 100 7.23 -3.22 -6.13
C PRO A 100 8.45 -2.39 -6.56
N HIS A 101 8.55 -1.14 -6.11
CA HIS A 101 9.81 -0.41 -6.19
C HIS A 101 10.85 -1.27 -5.47
N GLN A 102 11.82 -1.83 -6.21
CA GLN A 102 12.89 -2.61 -5.61
C GLN A 102 13.61 -1.68 -4.64
N ARG A 103 13.33 -1.85 -3.34
CA ARG A 103 14.11 -1.18 -2.31
C ARG A 103 15.50 -1.77 -2.43
N LYS A 104 16.46 -0.97 -2.92
CA LYS A 104 17.88 -1.34 -2.86
C LYS A 104 18.14 -1.80 -1.42
N PRO A 105 18.72 -2.99 -1.19
CA PRO A 105 19.04 -3.41 0.16
C PRO A 105 19.90 -2.33 0.79
N ARG A 106 19.41 -1.75 1.89
CA ARG A 106 20.21 -0.84 2.70
C ARG A 106 21.37 -1.70 3.20
N ALA A 107 22.57 -1.46 2.68
CA ALA A 107 23.78 -2.12 3.16
C ALA A 107 23.94 -1.75 4.64
N THR A 108 23.45 -2.61 5.54
CA THR A 108 23.80 -2.56 6.95
C THR A 108 25.26 -3.01 7.01
N GLY A 109 26.17 -2.05 7.06
CA GLY A 109 27.61 -2.32 7.14
C GLY A 109 27.93 -3.18 8.36
N ALA A 110 28.26 -4.44 8.13
CA ALA A 110 29.01 -5.26 9.07
C ALA A 110 30.50 -5.09 8.76
N ALA A 111 31.25 -4.63 9.76
CA ALA A 111 32.65 -4.26 9.71
C ALA A 111 33.60 -5.42 9.36
N VAL A 112 34.69 -5.13 8.65
CA VAL A 112 36.00 -5.78 8.79
C VAL A 112 37.07 -4.94 8.07
N ILE A 113 37.96 -4.26 8.81
CA ILE A 113 39.36 -4.09 8.39
C ILE A 113 40.24 -4.35 9.61
N ALA A 114 41.09 -5.35 9.47
CA ALA A 114 42.14 -5.75 10.39
C ALA A 114 43.35 -4.80 10.30
N SER A 115 44.10 -4.66 11.40
CA SER A 115 45.55 -4.39 11.35
C SER A 115 46.23 -4.84 12.64
N GLU A 116 47.45 -5.31 12.45
CA GLU A 116 48.28 -6.16 13.31
C GLU A 116 49.17 -5.42 14.35
N THR A 117 49.65 -6.24 15.30
CA THR A 117 50.95 -6.21 16.02
C THR A 117 51.22 -5.34 17.27
N VAL A 118 51.39 -6.09 18.38
CA VAL A 118 52.44 -6.04 19.44
C VAL A 118 52.57 -4.82 20.37
N GLY A 119 52.40 -5.07 21.68
CA GLY A 119 52.90 -4.19 22.73
C GLY A 119 52.47 -4.62 24.15
N VAL A 120 53.36 -5.35 24.84
CA VAL A 120 53.26 -5.76 26.25
C VAL A 120 53.32 -4.54 27.18
N GLN A 121 52.39 -4.38 28.15
CA GLN A 121 52.75 -3.89 29.49
C GLN A 121 51.72 -4.22 30.60
N ARG A 122 52.25 -4.74 31.70
CA ARG A 122 51.61 -5.14 32.97
C ARG A 122 51.16 -3.96 33.87
N ARG A 123 50.35 -4.33 34.89
CA ARG A 123 50.07 -3.71 36.24
C ARG A 123 48.75 -2.94 36.32
N ASN A 124 47.96 -2.93 37.40
CA ASN A 124 47.80 -3.75 38.62
C ASN A 124 46.53 -3.21 39.32
N SER A 125 45.82 -4.06 40.06
CA SER A 125 45.15 -3.74 41.34
C SER A 125 43.93 -2.79 41.42
N ARG A 126 42.80 -3.38 41.86
CA ARG A 126 41.92 -2.99 42.98
C ARG A 126 41.40 -1.53 43.05
N SER A 127 40.07 -1.38 43.02
CA SER A 127 39.35 -0.84 44.18
C SER A 127 37.85 -1.15 44.12
N SER A 128 37.33 -1.59 45.26
CA SER A 128 35.92 -1.71 45.61
C SER A 128 35.35 -0.35 46.06
N ALA A 129 34.04 -0.32 46.36
CA ALA A 129 33.21 0.78 46.91
C ALA A 129 32.59 1.71 45.85
N GLU A 130 31.38 2.24 45.93
CA GLU A 130 30.24 2.21 46.88
C GLU A 130 29.07 2.85 46.08
N LEU A 131 27.86 2.28 46.02
CA LEU A 131 26.71 2.51 46.91
C LEU A 131 25.92 3.83 46.69
N ARG A 132 24.63 3.64 46.35
CA ARG A 132 23.39 4.40 46.71
C ARG A 132 22.72 5.33 45.69
N LYS A 133 21.40 5.04 45.55
CA LYS A 133 20.19 5.91 45.49
C LYS A 133 20.16 6.95 44.35
N GLY A 134 19.24 6.91 43.38
CA GLY A 134 17.78 6.76 43.46
C GLY A 134 17.13 8.11 43.11
N HIS A 135 16.11 8.15 42.25
CA HIS A 135 14.92 9.01 42.32
C HIS A 135 14.04 8.87 41.07
N ARG A 136 12.72 8.84 41.32
CA ARG A 136 11.59 8.86 40.38
C ARG A 136 11.44 10.24 39.73
N CYS A 137 10.80 10.25 38.55
CA CYS A 137 9.69 11.12 38.08
C CYS A 137 9.60 10.89 36.55
N GLY A 138 8.49 10.47 35.94
CA GLY A 138 7.10 10.85 36.16
C GLY A 138 6.79 12.07 35.28
N GLY A 139 6.01 11.87 34.20
CA GLY A 139 5.63 12.96 33.28
C GLY A 139 4.96 12.48 32.01
N ASP A 140 3.76 11.91 32.15
CA ASP A 140 2.79 11.72 31.06
C ASP A 140 2.38 13.09 30.49
N LEU A 141 2.54 13.28 29.18
CA LEU A 141 2.02 14.46 28.49
C LEU A 141 0.53 14.23 28.18
N VAL A 142 -0.32 14.89 28.96
CA VAL A 142 -1.73 15.12 28.64
C VAL A 142 -1.79 16.16 27.52
N LEU A 143 -2.42 15.81 26.39
CA LEU A 143 -2.77 16.77 25.35
C LEU A 143 -4.17 17.29 25.63
N GLU A 144 -4.22 18.57 25.96
CA GLU A 144 -5.42 19.36 26.26
C GLU A 144 -6.40 19.40 25.10
N ASN A 145 -7.66 19.23 25.47
CA ASN A 145 -8.83 19.45 24.65
C ASN A 145 -9.00 20.96 24.39
N ASN A 146 -9.01 21.36 23.11
CA ASN A 146 -9.54 22.65 22.70
C ASN A 146 -10.90 22.47 22.03
N HIS A 147 -11.86 23.14 22.62
CA HIS A 147 -13.27 23.21 22.31
C HIS A 147 -13.50 24.38 21.34
N LEU A 148 -14.28 24.21 20.26
CA LEU A 148 -15.21 25.24 19.78
C LEU A 148 -16.23 24.69 18.76
N THR A 149 -17.44 24.48 19.28
CA THR A 149 -18.78 24.73 18.71
C THR A 149 -18.97 25.00 17.20
N SER A 150 -19.93 24.28 16.60
CA SER A 150 -21.02 24.93 15.85
C SER A 150 -22.22 23.99 15.73
N GLU A 151 -23.41 24.55 15.92
CA GLU A 151 -24.69 23.88 16.03
C GLU A 151 -25.54 23.98 14.74
N ARG A 152 -26.43 22.97 14.58
CA ARG A 152 -27.81 23.01 14.01
C ARG A 152 -28.00 23.11 12.47
N PRO A 153 -29.21 22.80 11.93
CA PRO A 153 -30.22 21.78 12.32
C PRO A 153 -30.75 20.94 11.12
N LEU A 154 -31.53 19.89 11.43
CA LEU A 154 -32.29 19.04 10.51
C LEU A 154 -33.56 19.78 10.01
N GLU A 155 -33.85 19.73 8.71
CA GLU A 155 -35.15 20.08 8.14
C GLU A 155 -35.74 18.83 7.46
N ASP A 156 -36.92 18.43 7.92
CA ASP A 156 -37.75 17.34 7.41
C ASP A 156 -38.90 18.00 6.63
N THR A 157 -39.14 17.56 5.40
CA THR A 157 -40.30 17.94 4.57
C THR A 157 -40.70 16.75 3.72
#